data_AF-A0A6N9Z7X7-F1
#
_entry.id   AF-A0A6N9Z7X7-F1
#
_cell.length_a   1.000
_cell.length_b   1.000
_cell.length_c   1.000
_cell.angle_alpha   90.00
_cell.angle_beta   90.00
_cell.angle_gamma   90.00
#
_symmetry.space_group_name_H-M   'P 1'
#
loop_
_entity.id
_entity.type
_entity.pdbx_description
1 polymer ?
#
loop_
_entity_poly.entity_id
_entity_poly.type
_entity_poly.pdbx_seq_one_letter_code
_entity_poly.pdbx_strand_id
1 'polypeptide(L)'
;MGAIALTGQTLGRTSLNLTAGTVTKSVPVTVTSRNILSYGPATGNGLTATVNTDGSLHVTGTATKQWSGLGWKFPVPYKGTATLSVPATVSGLSVSVKCLDAAGQIIGTQIQPNTSGQIPDTATHLRLDILCSQATPTAVTGDMKIQLEAGNSAHPWMKPDNTSLNGGGV
;
A
#
# COMPACT_ATOMS: atom_id res chain seq x y z
N MET A 1 -28.98 15.47 -8.76
CA MET A 1 -28.62 14.06 -8.99
C MET A 1 -28.52 13.39 -7.64
N GLY A 2 -29.32 12.36 -7.37
CA GLY A 2 -29.21 11.59 -6.13
C GLY A 2 -28.06 10.60 -6.24
N ALA A 3 -27.13 10.62 -5.28
CA ALA A 3 -26.08 9.62 -5.16
C ALA A 3 -26.46 8.65 -4.03
N ILE A 4 -26.30 7.35 -4.25
CA ILE A 4 -26.39 6.34 -3.20
C ILE A 4 -24.99 6.22 -2.59
N ALA A 5 -24.82 6.67 -1.35
CA ALA A 5 -23.60 6.46 -0.60
C ALA A 5 -23.73 5.18 0.25
N LEU A 6 -22.80 4.23 0.08
CA LEU A 6 -22.70 3.03 0.89
C LEU A 6 -21.53 3.19 1.87
N THR A 7 -21.82 3.32 3.17
CA THR A 7 -20.82 3.43 4.25
C THR A 7 -20.81 2.15 5.10
N GLY A 8 -19.63 1.77 5.63
CA GLY A 8 -19.50 0.66 6.58
C GLY A 8 -19.52 -0.76 6.00
N GLN A 9 -19.37 -0.92 4.67
CA GLN A 9 -19.42 -2.25 4.05
C GLN A 9 -18.11 -3.04 4.24
N THR A 10 -18.26 -4.36 4.43
CA THR A 10 -17.13 -5.30 4.45
C THR A 10 -16.55 -5.43 3.04
N LEU A 11 -15.22 -5.58 2.94
CA LEU A 11 -14.53 -5.83 1.68
C LEU A 11 -15.09 -7.07 0.96
N GLY A 12 -15.08 -7.03 -0.37
CA GLY A 12 -15.45 -8.17 -1.21
C GLY A 12 -16.71 -7.95 -2.04
N ARG A 13 -17.25 -9.06 -2.57
CA ARG A 13 -18.45 -9.05 -3.41
C ARG A 13 -19.69 -8.99 -2.53
N THR A 14 -20.55 -8.02 -2.79
CA THR A 14 -21.87 -7.91 -2.18
C THR A 14 -22.88 -7.49 -3.25
N SER A 15 -24.14 -7.31 -2.88
CA SER A 15 -25.19 -6.87 -3.80
C SER A 15 -26.05 -5.80 -3.15
N LEU A 16 -26.33 -4.74 -3.89
CA LEU A 16 -27.36 -3.78 -3.53
C LEU A 16 -28.71 -4.33 -4.00
N ASN A 17 -29.60 -4.63 -3.07
CA ASN A 17 -30.97 -5.03 -3.39
C ASN A 17 -31.86 -3.80 -3.44
N LEU A 18 -32.42 -3.53 -4.62
CA LEU A 18 -33.37 -2.46 -4.86
C LEU A 18 -34.77 -3.06 -4.92
N THR A 19 -35.63 -2.74 -3.96
CA THR A 19 -37.02 -3.21 -3.92
C THR A 19 -37.97 -2.03 -4.12
N ALA A 20 -38.86 -2.15 -5.11
CA ALA A 20 -39.93 -1.20 -5.37
C ALA A 20 -41.23 -1.97 -5.62
N GLY A 21 -42.13 -1.98 -4.64
CA GLY A 21 -43.31 -2.84 -4.66
C GLY A 21 -42.93 -4.32 -4.67
N THR A 22 -43.41 -5.07 -5.67
CA THR A 22 -43.08 -6.49 -5.87
C THR A 22 -41.80 -6.73 -6.67
N VAL A 23 -41.19 -5.69 -7.23
CA VAL A 23 -39.98 -5.80 -8.04
C VAL A 23 -38.76 -5.72 -7.15
N THR A 24 -37.91 -6.74 -7.18
CA THR A 24 -36.59 -6.75 -6.56
C THR A 24 -35.52 -6.88 -7.63
N LYS A 25 -34.50 -6.02 -7.58
CA LYS A 25 -33.33 -6.09 -8.45
C LYS A 25 -32.05 -6.07 -7.63
N SER A 26 -31.22 -7.09 -7.80
CA SER A 26 -29.90 -7.18 -7.18
C SER A 26 -28.85 -6.63 -8.14
N VAL A 27 -28.12 -5.61 -7.69
CA VAL A 27 -26.97 -5.05 -8.42
C VAL A 27 -25.70 -5.55 -7.74
N PRO A 28 -24.85 -6.35 -8.40
CA PRO A 28 -23.59 -6.78 -7.80
C PRO A 28 -22.67 -5.57 -7.64
N VAL A 29 -22.05 -5.46 -6.47
CA VAL A 29 -21.05 -4.43 -6.16
C VAL A 29 -19.80 -5.09 -5.56
N THR A 30 -18.64 -4.53 -5.86
CA THR A 30 -17.38 -4.95 -5.24
C THR A 30 -16.87 -3.81 -4.38
N VAL A 31 -16.66 -4.09 -3.10
CA VAL A 31 -16.06 -3.14 -2.16
C VAL A 31 -14.56 -3.41 -2.14
N THR A 32 -13.78 -2.49 -2.69
CA THR A 32 -12.31 -2.56 -2.76
C THR A 32 -11.67 -1.93 -1.53
N SER A 33 -10.42 -2.31 -1.26
CA SER A 33 -9.66 -1.70 -0.17
C SER A 33 -9.41 -0.22 -0.43
N ARG A 34 -9.41 0.56 0.66
CA ARG A 34 -8.91 1.95 0.65
C ARG A 34 -7.39 2.00 0.56
N ASN A 35 -6.73 0.91 0.98
CA ASN A 35 -5.30 0.78 0.87
C ASN A 35 -4.95 0.42 -0.58
N ILE A 36 -4.50 1.43 -1.32
CA ILE A 36 -4.17 1.32 -2.73
C ILE A 36 -2.77 0.75 -2.99
N LEU A 37 -2.13 0.17 -1.97
CA LEU A 37 -0.87 -0.55 -2.13
C LEU A 37 -1.09 -1.93 -2.77
N SER A 38 -0.02 -2.47 -3.33
CA SER A 38 0.10 -3.88 -3.66
C SER A 38 1.48 -4.36 -3.21
N TYR A 39 1.52 -5.39 -2.36
CA TYR A 39 2.76 -5.97 -1.85
C TYR A 39 2.60 -7.47 -1.61
N GLY A 40 3.61 -8.12 -1.07
CA GLY A 40 3.61 -9.57 -0.83
C GLY A 40 4.98 -10.04 -0.32
N PRO A 41 5.26 -11.35 -0.35
CA PRO A 41 6.55 -11.88 0.05
C PRO A 41 7.71 -11.25 -0.73
N ALA A 42 8.85 -11.03 -0.08
CA ALA A 42 10.05 -10.51 -0.71
C ALA A 42 11.31 -10.93 0.04
N THR A 43 12.40 -11.11 -0.68
CA THR A 43 13.74 -11.31 -0.11
C THR A 43 14.76 -10.51 -0.92
N GLY A 44 15.67 -9.84 -0.24
CA GLY A 44 16.71 -9.04 -0.89
C GLY A 44 17.47 -8.19 0.11
N ASN A 45 18.73 -7.88 -0.21
CA ASN A 45 19.59 -7.02 0.60
C ASN A 45 19.67 -7.41 2.09
N GLY A 46 19.62 -8.71 2.40
CA GLY A 46 19.68 -9.22 3.77
C GLY A 46 18.39 -9.09 4.58
N LEU A 47 17.30 -8.60 3.97
CA LEU A 47 15.96 -8.54 4.55
C LEU A 47 15.04 -9.58 3.90
N THR A 48 14.07 -10.05 4.68
CA THR A 48 12.95 -10.88 4.23
C THR A 48 11.65 -10.29 4.73
N ALA A 49 10.65 -10.20 3.86
CA ALA A 49 9.28 -9.84 4.20
C ALA A 49 8.35 -11.03 3.93
N THR A 50 7.51 -11.35 4.91
CA THR A 50 6.38 -12.29 4.77
C THR A 50 5.07 -11.56 5.04
N VAL A 51 3.96 -12.15 4.62
CA VAL A 51 2.62 -11.59 4.84
C VAL A 51 1.94 -12.34 5.97
N ASN A 52 1.55 -11.62 7.02
CA ASN A 52 0.78 -12.17 8.13
C ASN A 52 -0.66 -12.49 7.71
N THR A 53 -1.37 -13.28 8.52
CA THR A 53 -2.78 -13.63 8.27
C THR A 53 -3.69 -12.41 8.12
N ASP A 54 -3.42 -11.32 8.86
CA ASP A 54 -4.18 -10.07 8.76
C ASP A 54 -3.86 -9.24 7.51
N GLY A 55 -2.80 -9.59 6.77
CA GLY A 55 -2.31 -8.88 5.58
C GLY A 55 -1.21 -7.85 5.84
N SER A 56 -0.75 -7.69 7.08
CA SER A 56 0.44 -6.88 7.41
C SER A 56 1.73 -7.56 6.95
N LEU A 57 2.80 -6.78 6.80
CA LEU A 57 4.13 -7.31 6.46
C LEU A 57 4.92 -7.60 7.74
N HIS A 58 5.41 -8.82 7.91
CA HIS A 58 6.44 -9.14 8.88
C HIS A 58 7.81 -9.03 8.20
N VAL A 59 8.69 -8.15 8.70
CA VAL A 59 10.02 -7.94 8.13
C VAL A 59 11.10 -8.35 9.13
N THR A 60 12.05 -9.14 8.66
CA THR A 60 13.16 -9.67 9.47
C THR A 60 14.48 -9.67 8.70
N GLY A 61 15.59 -9.70 9.42
CA GLY A 61 16.95 -9.82 8.88
C GLY A 61 17.84 -8.64 9.22
N THR A 62 18.97 -8.53 8.52
CA THR A 62 19.92 -7.42 8.68
C THR A 62 20.23 -6.88 7.31
N ALA A 63 19.90 -5.61 7.07
CA ALA A 63 20.16 -5.00 5.78
C ALA A 63 21.67 -4.99 5.47
N THR A 64 22.04 -5.16 4.19
CA THR A 64 23.45 -5.21 3.78
C THR A 64 24.18 -3.87 3.91
N LYS A 65 23.46 -2.75 3.83
CA LYS A 65 23.97 -1.38 4.01
C LYS A 65 22.82 -0.39 4.21
N GLN A 66 23.15 0.85 4.59
CA GLN A 66 22.21 1.96 4.59
C GLN A 66 21.57 2.15 3.21
N TRP A 67 20.28 2.44 3.20
CA TRP A 67 19.43 2.67 2.03
C TRP A 67 19.22 1.47 1.10
N SER A 68 19.67 0.29 1.48
CA SER A 68 19.27 -0.97 0.84
C SER A 68 18.09 -1.60 1.58
N GLY A 69 17.23 -2.29 0.83
CA GLY A 69 16.09 -2.97 1.43
C GLY A 69 15.20 -3.68 0.42
N LEU A 70 13.88 -3.61 0.63
CA LEU A 70 12.87 -4.31 -0.17
C LEU A 70 12.00 -3.32 -0.94
N GLY A 71 11.54 -3.72 -2.13
CA GLY A 71 10.62 -2.93 -2.92
C GLY A 71 9.61 -3.74 -3.73
N TRP A 72 8.45 -3.12 -3.97
CA TRP A 72 7.35 -3.68 -4.76
C TRP A 72 6.88 -2.64 -5.78
N LYS A 73 7.02 -2.96 -7.08
CA LYS A 73 6.54 -2.11 -8.19
C LYS A 73 5.18 -2.61 -8.66
N PHE A 74 4.19 -1.73 -8.73
CA PHE A 74 2.83 -2.07 -9.17
C PHE A 74 2.20 -0.93 -9.99
N PRO A 75 1.21 -1.21 -10.87
CA PRO A 75 0.53 -0.19 -11.65
C PRO A 75 -0.12 0.87 -10.76
N VAL A 76 -0.18 2.12 -11.22
CA VAL A 76 -0.84 3.20 -10.47
C VAL A 76 -2.36 2.96 -10.41
N PRO A 77 -2.96 2.77 -9.22
CA PRO A 77 -4.40 2.55 -9.08
C PRO A 77 -5.20 3.86 -8.95
N TYR A 78 -4.53 4.98 -8.65
CA TYR A 78 -5.15 6.28 -8.37
C TYR A 78 -4.21 7.44 -8.71
N LYS A 79 -4.78 8.57 -9.15
CA LYS A 79 -4.08 9.81 -9.51
C LYS A 79 -4.55 10.98 -8.64
N GLY A 80 -3.61 11.85 -8.26
CA GLY A 80 -3.86 12.99 -7.39
C GLY A 80 -3.26 12.80 -6.00
N THR A 81 -3.82 13.49 -5.01
CA THR A 81 -3.30 13.47 -3.64
C THR A 81 -3.49 12.12 -2.98
N ALA A 82 -2.44 11.57 -2.37
CA ALA A 82 -2.52 10.38 -1.54
C ALA A 82 -1.76 10.56 -0.22
N THR A 83 -2.27 9.96 0.85
CA THR A 83 -1.66 9.94 2.18
C THR A 83 -1.04 8.58 2.45
N LEU A 84 0.23 8.55 2.83
CA LEU A 84 0.91 7.35 3.32
C LEU A 84 0.85 7.34 4.84
N SER A 85 0.26 6.31 5.45
CA SER A 85 0.23 6.10 6.90
C SER A 85 0.93 4.80 7.28
N VAL A 86 1.71 4.86 8.36
CA VAL A 86 2.43 3.72 8.91
C VAL A 86 2.30 3.77 10.44
N PRO A 87 1.22 3.21 11.02
CA PRO A 87 0.92 3.35 12.45
C PRO A 87 1.98 2.72 13.35
N ALA A 88 2.71 1.71 12.85
CA ALA A 88 3.85 1.11 13.51
C ALA A 88 4.93 0.81 12.46
N THR A 89 6.12 1.37 12.68
CA THR A 89 7.33 1.11 11.89
C THR A 89 8.29 0.22 12.69
N VAL A 90 9.02 -0.64 12.00
CA VAL A 90 10.15 -1.37 12.59
C VAL A 90 11.34 -0.42 12.72
N SER A 91 11.93 -0.32 13.91
CA SER A 91 13.09 0.54 14.17
C SER A 91 14.24 0.20 13.22
N GLY A 92 14.90 1.23 12.69
CA GLY A 92 16.00 1.09 11.72
C GLY A 92 15.55 0.92 10.26
N LEU A 93 14.23 0.84 10.00
CA LEU A 93 13.66 0.84 8.65
C LEU A 93 12.90 2.15 8.37
N SER A 94 12.93 2.57 7.11
CA SER A 94 12.17 3.69 6.55
C SER A 94 11.26 3.17 5.45
N VAL A 95 10.04 3.69 5.39
CA VAL A 95 9.05 3.35 4.37
C VAL A 95 8.86 4.55 3.45
N SER A 96 8.70 4.34 2.15
CA SER A 96 8.30 5.42 1.24
C SER A 96 7.55 4.87 0.03
N VAL A 97 6.78 5.74 -0.63
CA VAL A 97 6.20 5.43 -1.94
C VAL A 97 6.78 6.37 -2.99
N LYS A 98 7.30 5.79 -4.07
CA LYS A 98 7.83 6.52 -5.22
C LYS A 98 6.89 6.38 -6.41
N CYS A 99 6.75 7.44 -7.18
CA CYS A 99 6.06 7.41 -8.48
C CYS A 99 7.07 7.15 -9.58
N LEU A 100 6.73 6.31 -10.55
CA LEU A 100 7.60 5.95 -11.66
C LEU A 100 6.91 6.20 -13.00
N ASP A 101 7.65 6.71 -13.98
CA ASP A 101 7.18 6.83 -15.35
C ASP A 101 7.18 5.49 -16.10
N ALA A 102 6.82 5.51 -17.40
CA ALA A 102 6.79 4.33 -18.25
C ALA A 102 8.18 3.67 -18.43
N ALA A 103 9.26 4.45 -18.35
CA ALA A 103 10.63 3.97 -18.42
C ALA A 103 11.14 3.41 -17.08
N GLY A 104 10.35 3.52 -16.01
CA GLY A 104 10.73 3.10 -14.66
C GLY A 104 11.62 4.11 -13.93
N GLN A 105 11.70 5.35 -14.40
CA GLN A 105 12.40 6.42 -13.70
C GLN A 105 11.52 7.00 -12.61
N ILE A 106 12.13 7.35 -11.48
CA ILE A 106 11.43 8.02 -10.38
C ILE A 106 11.06 9.43 -10.83
N ILE A 107 9.80 9.80 -10.64
CA ILE A 107 9.29 11.13 -10.95
C ILE A 107 8.63 11.77 -9.72
N GLY A 108 8.77 13.08 -9.60
CA GLY A 108 8.25 13.84 -8.46
C GLY A 108 8.97 13.51 -7.15
N THR A 109 8.36 13.93 -6.03
CA THR A 109 8.84 13.64 -4.68
C THR A 109 8.27 12.32 -4.18
N GLN A 110 9.06 11.59 -3.40
CA GLN A 110 8.55 10.41 -2.72
C GLN A 110 7.58 10.80 -1.60
N ILE A 111 6.52 10.02 -1.44
CA ILE A 111 5.56 10.18 -0.34
C ILE A 111 6.17 9.52 0.89
N GLN A 112 6.36 10.32 1.94
CA GLN A 112 6.99 9.90 3.19
C GLN A 112 5.95 9.40 4.19
N PRO A 113 6.35 8.59 5.20
CA PRO A 113 5.43 8.09 6.21
C PRO A 113 4.71 9.22 6.93
N ASN A 114 3.40 9.06 7.10
CA ASN A 114 2.50 9.99 7.78
C ASN A 114 2.43 11.37 7.11
N THR A 115 2.64 11.41 5.79
CA THR A 115 2.52 12.63 4.97
C THR A 115 1.59 12.39 3.77
N SER A 116 1.15 13.48 3.15
CA SER A 116 0.45 13.44 1.86
C SER A 116 1.36 13.91 0.74
N GLY A 117 1.23 13.30 -0.44
CA GLY A 117 1.97 13.66 -1.65
C GLY A 117 1.11 13.52 -2.91
N GLN A 118 1.62 13.99 -4.04
CA GLN A 118 0.93 13.88 -5.32
C GLN A 118 1.40 12.63 -6.07
N ILE A 119 0.45 11.87 -6.61
CA ILE A 119 0.69 10.87 -7.65
C ILE A 119 0.40 11.55 -9.01
N PRO A 120 1.43 11.91 -9.79
CA PRO A 120 1.24 12.65 -11.04
C PRO A 120 0.50 11.83 -12.10
N ASP A 121 -0.19 12.49 -13.02
CA ASP A 121 -0.87 11.85 -14.14
C ASP A 121 0.08 11.04 -15.02
N THR A 122 1.33 11.51 -15.16
CA THR A 122 2.38 10.85 -15.94
C THR A 122 2.96 9.58 -15.28
N ALA A 123 2.67 9.33 -14.00
CA ALA A 123 3.13 8.08 -13.37
C ALA A 123 2.46 6.86 -14.02
N THR A 124 3.19 5.78 -14.20
CA THR A 124 2.60 4.51 -14.67
C THR A 124 2.64 3.45 -13.57
N HIS A 125 3.62 3.55 -12.67
CA HIS A 125 3.78 2.65 -11.55
C HIS A 125 4.03 3.40 -10.26
N LEU A 126 3.68 2.77 -9.16
CA LEU A 126 4.17 3.11 -7.83
C LEU A 126 5.21 2.06 -7.42
N ARG A 127 6.15 2.47 -6.57
CA ARG A 127 7.04 1.55 -5.86
C ARG A 127 6.98 1.83 -4.37
N LEU A 128 6.52 0.83 -3.60
CA LEU A 128 6.66 0.83 -2.15
C LEU A 128 8.08 0.38 -1.83
N ASP A 129 8.81 1.19 -1.06
CA ASP A 129 10.17 0.87 -0.59
C ASP A 129 10.16 0.74 0.94
N ILE A 130 10.86 -0.28 1.44
CA ILE A 130 11.20 -0.47 2.86
C ILE A 130 12.73 -0.58 2.93
N LEU A 131 13.40 0.48 3.39
CA LEU A 131 14.86 0.62 3.32
C LEU A 131 15.48 0.76 4.70
N CYS A 132 16.69 0.24 4.91
CA CYS A 132 17.43 0.52 6.13
C CYS A 132 17.84 1.99 6.21
N SER A 133 17.55 2.66 7.32
CA SER A 133 17.92 4.06 7.57
C SER A 133 19.23 4.20 8.36
N GLN A 134 19.75 3.10 8.92
CA GLN A 134 20.92 3.10 9.79
C GLN A 134 22.22 3.06 8.98
N ALA A 135 23.20 3.88 9.36
CA ALA A 135 24.55 3.84 8.77
C ALA A 135 25.23 2.48 9.00
N THR A 136 25.03 1.89 10.17
CA THR A 136 25.44 0.52 10.51
C THR A 136 24.18 -0.31 10.74
N PRO A 137 23.75 -1.14 9.77
CA PRO A 137 22.56 -1.94 9.91
C PRO A 137 22.64 -2.92 11.09
N THR A 138 21.57 -2.96 11.87
CA THR A 138 21.37 -3.98 12.92
C THR A 138 20.28 -4.96 12.51
N ALA A 139 20.22 -6.11 13.16
CA ALA A 139 19.11 -7.05 12.97
C ALA A 139 17.79 -6.37 13.34
N VAL A 140 16.78 -6.56 12.51
CA VAL A 140 15.42 -6.07 12.70
C VAL A 140 14.45 -7.23 12.68
N THR A 141 13.34 -7.08 13.42
CA THR A 141 12.19 -7.98 13.37
C THR A 141 10.95 -7.21 13.77
N GLY A 142 9.87 -7.36 13.02
CA GLY A 142 8.57 -6.83 13.42
C GLY A 142 7.58 -6.66 12.28
N ASP A 143 6.36 -6.32 12.68
CA ASP A 143 5.23 -6.19 11.78
C ASP A 143 4.99 -4.72 11.39
N MET A 144 4.61 -4.50 10.13
CA MET A 144 4.29 -3.18 9.60
C MET A 144 2.93 -3.17 8.92
N LYS A 145 2.12 -2.20 9.33
CA LYS A 145 0.81 -1.90 8.78
C LYS A 145 0.92 -0.66 7.89
N ILE A 146 1.31 -0.87 6.63
CA ILE A 146 1.52 0.21 5.68
C ILE A 146 0.23 0.45 4.89
N GLN A 147 -0.20 1.71 4.79
CA GLN A 147 -1.36 2.09 4.00
C GLN A 147 -1.08 3.33 3.18
N LEU A 148 -1.31 3.24 1.87
CA LEU A 148 -1.44 4.40 1.01
C LEU A 148 -2.93 4.55 0.70
N GLU A 149 -3.49 5.74 0.86
CA GLU A 149 -4.91 6.00 0.59
C GLU A 149 -5.08 7.30 -0.20
N ALA A 150 -6.12 7.35 -1.04
CA ALA A 150 -6.46 8.56 -1.78
C ALA A 150 -6.97 9.67 -0.85
N GLY A 151 -6.57 10.91 -1.13
CA GLY A 151 -6.93 12.09 -0.35
C GLY A 151 -5.83 12.53 0.64
N ASN A 152 -6.26 13.30 1.65
CA ASN A 152 -5.41 14.00 2.61
C ASN A 152 -5.60 13.51 4.05
N SER A 153 -6.28 12.39 4.25
CA SER A 153 -6.69 11.91 5.58
C SER A 153 -6.18 10.50 5.79
N ALA A 154 -5.59 10.27 6.96
CA ALA A 154 -5.22 8.94 7.40
C ALA A 154 -6.42 8.26 8.09
N HIS A 155 -6.74 7.03 7.69
CA HIS A 155 -7.74 6.19 8.35
C HIS A 155 -7.10 4.98 9.04
N PRO A 156 -7.83 4.28 9.95
CA PRO A 156 -7.37 3.01 10.49
C PRO A 156 -6.94 2.05 9.39
N TRP A 157 -5.83 1.35 9.63
CA TRP A 157 -5.20 0.49 8.63
C TRP A 157 -6.17 -0.58 8.11
N MET A 158 -6.13 -0.77 6.81
CA MET A 158 -6.84 -1.79 6.07
C MET A 158 -5.85 -2.56 5.20
N LYS A 159 -5.99 -3.89 5.17
CA LYS A 159 -5.26 -4.75 4.24
C LYS A 159 -5.45 -4.27 2.78
N PRO A 160 -4.40 -4.24 1.94
CA PRO A 160 -4.56 -4.01 0.51
C PRO A 160 -5.25 -5.20 -0.19
N ASP A 161 -5.87 -4.95 -1.34
CA ASP A 161 -6.54 -6.00 -2.11
C ASP A 161 -5.57 -7.08 -2.62
N ASN A 162 -4.32 -6.70 -2.90
CA ASN A 162 -3.26 -7.61 -3.34
C ASN A 162 -2.10 -7.66 -2.33
N THR A 163 -2.04 -8.78 -1.59
CA THR A 163 -0.94 -9.14 -0.69
C THR A 163 -0.11 -10.33 -1.20
N SER A 164 -0.15 -10.61 -2.51
CA SER A 164 0.56 -11.72 -3.16
C SER A 164 1.58 -11.25 -4.21
N LEU A 165 1.79 -9.93 -4.34
CA LEU A 165 2.78 -9.39 -5.27
C LEU A 165 4.19 -9.65 -4.74
N ASN A 166 4.97 -10.47 -5.44
CA ASN A 166 6.36 -10.69 -5.09
C ASN A 166 7.17 -9.38 -5.20
N GLY A 167 7.93 -9.08 -4.15
CA GLY A 167 8.90 -8.00 -4.15
C GLY A 167 10.32 -8.52 -4.33
N GLY A 168 11.29 -7.62 -4.19
CA GLY A 168 12.70 -7.97 -4.27
C GLY A 168 13.59 -6.91 -3.64
N GLY A 169 14.91 -7.15 -3.72
CA GLY A 169 15.91 -6.17 -3.29
C GLY A 169 15.92 -4.91 -4.15
N VAL A 170 16.11 -3.76 -3.50
CA VAL A 170 16.28 -2.42 -4.12
C VAL A 170 17.50 -1.67 -3.62
#